data_AF-A0A2I0PNY1-F1
#
_entry.id   AF-A0A2I0PNY1-F1
#
_cell.length_a   1.000
_cell.length_b   1.000
_cell.length_c   1.000
_cell.angle_alpha   90.00
_cell.angle_beta   90.00
_cell.angle_gamma   90.00
#
_symmetry.space_group_name_H-M   'P 1'
#
loop_
_entity.id
_entity.type
_entity.pdbx_description
1 polymer ?
#
loop_
_entity_poly.entity_id
_entity_poly.type
_entity_poly.pdbx_seq_one_letter_code
_entity_poly.pdbx_strand_id
1 'polypeptide(L)'
;MTPQIVYVTVTVTPLTQPTPSSTINLITTNPTPIPSLTPSTSSEEISNPDDEAFLTIVADNNIVKRIDSLAVYGCDITEAGKINQLIISNKKPNNSTLLKARSYLISATTYCQAPEKAARDQSQTNEDLGKFSVQIKEYTNGVHTRSYVLDRVLASVDTIGTFNTAAFSGNGDNSVPFTISQTGLKTIEMEYGGQHNFGVKLGGEIIANEIGSYSGVEYKTLPAGKYVLYVTASGPWTIKIS
;
A
#
# COMPACT_ATOMS: atom_id res chain seq x y z
N MET A 1 6.09 -54.98 -29.25
CA MET A 1 6.85 -54.75 -28.01
C MET A 1 5.89 -54.15 -26.99
N THR A 2 5.61 -54.86 -25.91
CA THR A 2 4.69 -54.42 -24.84
C THR A 2 5.49 -53.69 -23.77
N PRO A 3 5.09 -52.48 -23.34
CA PRO A 3 5.82 -51.74 -22.32
C PRO A 3 5.66 -52.42 -20.95
N GLN A 4 6.77 -52.62 -20.25
CA GLN A 4 6.77 -53.03 -18.85
C GLN A 4 6.75 -51.79 -17.97
N ILE A 5 5.82 -51.77 -17.00
CA ILE A 5 5.73 -50.72 -15.99
C ILE A 5 6.44 -51.23 -14.73
N VAL A 6 7.43 -50.46 -14.28
CA VAL A 6 8.20 -50.73 -13.05
C VAL A 6 7.66 -49.82 -11.96
N TYR A 7 7.25 -50.40 -10.83
CA TYR A 7 6.82 -49.66 -9.65
C TYR A 7 7.99 -49.56 -8.66
N VAL A 8 8.25 -48.34 -8.19
CA VAL A 8 9.25 -48.05 -7.16
C VAL A 8 8.54 -47.54 -5.93
N THR A 9 8.71 -48.24 -4.81
CA THR A 9 8.12 -47.88 -3.53
C THR A 9 9.18 -47.19 -2.67
N VAL A 10 8.91 -45.96 -2.24
CA VAL A 10 9.79 -45.20 -1.35
C VAL A 10 9.14 -45.10 0.02
N THR A 11 9.76 -45.73 1.02
CA THR A 11 9.38 -45.58 2.44
C THR A 11 10.09 -44.38 3.05
N VAL A 12 9.31 -43.43 3.57
CA VAL A 12 9.82 -42.25 4.27
C VAL A 12 9.63 -42.44 5.77
N THR A 13 10.71 -42.39 6.53
CA THR A 13 10.69 -42.48 8.00
C THR A 13 10.47 -41.07 8.57
N PRO A 14 9.44 -40.86 9.42
CA PRO A 14 9.19 -39.55 10.01
C PRO A 14 10.24 -39.19 11.06
N LEU A 15 10.72 -37.95 11.03
CA LEU A 15 11.62 -37.38 12.03
C LEU A 15 10.81 -36.94 13.26
N THR A 16 11.23 -37.38 14.44
CA THR A 16 10.68 -36.97 15.73
C THR A 16 11.02 -35.51 16.04
N GLN A 17 9.98 -34.69 16.24
CA GLN A 17 10.07 -33.27 16.54
C GLN A 17 10.44 -33.02 18.03
N PRO A 18 11.35 -32.09 18.35
CA PRO A 18 11.69 -31.76 19.73
C PRO A 18 10.57 -30.93 20.41
N THR A 19 10.27 -31.30 21.65
CA THR A 19 9.29 -30.64 22.53
C THR A 19 9.76 -29.24 22.92
N PRO A 20 8.94 -28.17 22.77
CA PRO A 20 9.30 -26.85 23.27
C PRO A 20 9.11 -26.79 24.80
N SER A 21 10.18 -26.42 25.49
CA SER A 21 10.15 -26.06 26.91
C SER A 21 9.93 -24.56 27.02
N SER A 22 8.89 -24.12 27.73
CA SER A 22 8.60 -22.71 27.97
C SER A 22 8.42 -22.46 29.46
N THR A 23 9.42 -21.84 30.08
CA THR A 23 9.32 -21.22 31.40
C THR A 23 9.48 -19.72 31.20
N ILE A 24 8.41 -18.96 31.40
CA ILE A 24 8.43 -17.49 31.39
C ILE A 24 8.38 -17.02 32.85
N ASN A 25 9.45 -16.37 33.31
CA ASN A 25 9.47 -15.65 34.58
C ASN A 25 8.95 -14.23 34.35
N LEU A 26 7.82 -13.87 34.96
CA LEU A 26 7.37 -12.48 35.05
C LEU A 26 8.17 -11.74 36.12
N ILE A 27 8.89 -10.70 35.72
CA ILE A 27 9.46 -9.69 36.62
C ILE A 27 8.54 -8.48 36.59
N THR A 28 7.91 -8.19 37.73
CA THR A 28 7.07 -7.02 37.93
C THR A 28 7.94 -5.85 38.40
N THR A 29 8.07 -4.79 37.60
CA THR A 29 8.64 -3.51 38.03
C THR A 29 7.54 -2.45 38.13
N ASN A 30 7.54 -1.71 39.24
CA ASN A 30 6.61 -0.60 39.49
C ASN A 30 6.89 0.57 38.53
N PRO A 31 5.86 1.27 38.02
CA PRO A 31 6.05 2.43 37.15
C PRO A 31 6.45 3.68 37.96
N THR A 32 7.51 4.34 37.51
CA THR A 32 7.94 5.68 37.95
C THR A 32 6.92 6.75 37.53
N PRO A 33 6.63 7.78 38.34
CA PRO A 33 5.69 8.83 37.97
C PRO A 33 6.22 9.65 36.78
N ILE A 34 5.36 9.79 35.76
CA ILE A 34 5.62 10.63 34.58
C ILE A 34 5.47 12.11 34.98
N PRO A 35 6.45 12.99 34.70
CA PRO A 35 6.29 14.41 34.94
C PRO A 35 5.21 15.00 34.01
N SER A 36 4.29 15.75 34.62
CA SER A 36 3.22 16.50 33.96
C SER A 36 3.79 17.49 32.95
N LEU A 37 3.53 17.26 31.66
CA LEU A 37 3.79 18.21 30.58
C LEU A 37 2.73 19.32 30.63
N THR A 38 3.12 20.52 31.03
CA THR A 38 2.34 21.74 30.83
C THR A 38 2.24 22.05 29.32
N PRO A 39 1.04 22.32 28.78
CA PRO A 39 0.90 22.72 27.38
C PRO A 39 1.53 24.10 27.18
N SER A 40 2.60 24.14 26.37
CA SER A 40 3.20 25.39 25.92
C SER A 40 2.29 26.01 24.86
N THR A 41 1.51 27.01 25.27
CA THR A 41 0.74 27.87 24.37
C THR A 41 1.69 28.82 23.66
N SER A 42 2.34 28.33 22.59
CA SER A 42 3.11 29.13 21.65
C SER A 42 2.30 29.28 20.37
N SER A 43 1.31 30.17 20.41
CA SER A 43 0.58 30.64 19.24
C SER A 43 1.41 31.69 18.50
N GLU A 44 2.45 31.26 17.81
CA GLU A 44 3.14 32.06 16.81
C GLU A 44 3.67 31.12 15.73
N GLU A 45 2.87 30.89 14.69
CA GLU A 45 3.43 30.56 13.39
C GLU A 45 2.60 31.33 12.35
N ILE A 46 3.10 32.52 12.01
CA ILE A 46 2.67 33.22 10.81
C ILE A 46 2.98 32.27 9.66
N SER A 47 1.93 31.67 9.09
CA SER A 47 2.01 30.85 7.86
C SER A 47 2.90 31.59 6.87
N ASN A 48 4.06 31.01 6.57
CA ASN A 48 4.98 31.61 5.62
C ASN A 48 4.27 31.72 4.27
N PRO A 49 4.27 32.89 3.60
CA PRO A 49 3.54 33.06 2.35
C PRO A 49 3.99 32.10 1.24
N ASP A 50 5.23 31.60 1.31
CA ASP A 50 5.74 30.60 0.37
C ASP A 50 5.16 29.20 0.64
N ASP A 51 4.88 28.86 1.91
CA ASP A 51 4.22 27.61 2.30
C ASP A 51 2.75 27.61 1.82
N GLU A 52 2.05 28.72 2.02
CA GLU A 52 0.67 28.89 1.55
C GLU A 52 0.56 28.86 0.02
N ALA A 53 1.51 29.49 -0.68
CA ALA A 53 1.56 29.46 -2.14
C ALA A 53 1.76 28.03 -2.67
N PHE A 54 2.62 27.24 -2.03
CA PHE A 54 2.83 25.84 -2.40
C PHE A 54 1.56 25.00 -2.20
N LEU A 55 0.90 25.13 -1.04
CA LEU A 55 -0.34 24.41 -0.74
C LEU A 55 -1.47 24.78 -1.69
N THR A 56 -1.60 26.06 -2.04
CA THR A 56 -2.58 26.57 -3.01
C THR A 56 -2.38 25.90 -4.36
N ILE A 57 -1.14 25.77 -4.83
CA ILE A 57 -0.85 25.11 -6.12
C ILE A 57 -1.20 23.64 -6.10
N VAL A 58 -0.84 22.92 -5.03
CA VAL A 58 -1.16 21.49 -4.87
C VAL A 58 -2.67 21.27 -4.93
N ALA A 59 -3.44 22.15 -4.28
CA ALA A 59 -4.90 22.08 -4.21
C ALA A 59 -5.58 22.47 -5.52
N ASP A 60 -5.33 23.70 -6.02
CA ASP A 60 -6.13 24.30 -7.09
C ASP A 60 -5.88 23.65 -8.45
N ASN A 61 -4.67 23.14 -8.66
CA ASN A 61 -4.35 22.45 -9.92
C ASN A 61 -4.71 20.97 -9.90
N ASN A 62 -5.41 20.51 -8.85
CA ASN A 62 -5.68 19.09 -8.63
C ASN A 62 -4.42 18.22 -8.83
N ILE A 63 -3.25 18.70 -8.39
CA ILE A 63 -1.96 18.04 -8.66
C ILE A 63 -2.00 16.59 -8.19
N VAL A 64 -2.57 16.41 -7.01
CA VAL A 64 -2.88 15.12 -6.39
C VAL A 64 -3.57 14.22 -7.43
N LYS A 65 -4.77 14.57 -7.93
CA LYS A 65 -5.50 13.76 -8.93
C LYS A 65 -4.75 13.54 -10.24
N ARG A 66 -4.02 14.54 -10.71
CA ARG A 66 -3.25 14.43 -11.97
C ARG A 66 -2.11 13.43 -11.82
N ILE A 67 -1.50 13.36 -10.64
CA ILE A 67 -0.49 12.36 -10.33
C ILE A 67 -1.12 10.98 -10.13
N ASP A 68 -2.30 10.86 -9.53
CA ASP A 68 -3.04 9.59 -9.48
C ASP A 68 -3.22 8.98 -10.88
N SER A 69 -3.59 9.82 -11.85
CA SER A 69 -3.66 9.42 -13.26
C SER A 69 -2.31 8.93 -13.81
N LEU A 70 -1.18 9.48 -13.35
CA LEU A 70 0.15 8.99 -13.75
C LEU A 70 0.45 7.61 -13.17
N ALA A 71 0.08 7.38 -11.92
CA ALA A 71 0.27 6.09 -11.24
C ALA A 71 -0.60 4.98 -11.85
N VAL A 72 -1.86 5.29 -12.16
CA VAL A 72 -2.85 4.31 -12.67
C VAL A 72 -2.68 4.02 -14.16
N TYR A 73 -2.45 5.05 -14.99
CA TYR A 73 -2.47 4.91 -16.45
C TYR A 73 -1.08 4.84 -17.10
N GLY A 74 -0.04 4.62 -16.30
CA GLY A 74 1.30 4.28 -16.82
C GLY A 74 2.16 5.48 -17.25
N CYS A 75 2.33 6.45 -16.35
CA CYS A 75 3.26 7.58 -16.48
C CYS A 75 3.15 8.33 -17.83
N ASP A 76 2.07 9.07 -18.04
CA ASP A 76 1.98 10.05 -19.13
C ASP A 76 3.09 11.12 -18.98
N ILE A 77 4.11 11.04 -19.84
CA ILE A 77 5.28 11.92 -19.86
C ILE A 77 4.88 13.39 -20.00
N THR A 78 3.87 13.68 -20.81
CA THR A 78 3.41 15.04 -21.07
C THR A 78 2.79 15.63 -19.81
N GLU A 79 1.93 14.85 -19.16
CA GLU A 79 1.24 15.28 -17.95
C GLU A 79 2.20 15.39 -16.76
N ALA A 80 3.11 14.43 -16.59
CA ALA A 80 4.20 14.49 -15.61
C ALA A 80 5.06 15.74 -15.79
N GLY A 81 5.39 16.09 -17.05
CA GLY A 81 6.15 17.31 -17.34
C GLY A 81 5.42 18.59 -16.97
N LYS A 82 4.11 18.69 -17.20
CA LYS A 82 3.32 19.84 -16.76
C LYS A 82 3.32 19.98 -15.24
N ILE A 83 3.17 18.88 -14.52
CA ILE A 83 3.16 18.89 -13.05
C ILE A 83 4.53 19.30 -12.52
N ASN A 84 5.61 18.72 -13.06
CA ASN A 84 6.97 19.06 -12.64
C ASN A 84 7.28 20.55 -12.87
N GLN A 85 6.94 21.09 -14.04
CA GLN A 85 7.11 22.51 -14.33
C GLN A 85 6.30 23.40 -13.38
N LEU A 86 5.08 23.00 -13.03
CA LEU A 86 4.24 23.74 -12.09
C LEU A 86 4.84 23.77 -10.66
N ILE A 87 5.42 22.66 -10.20
CA ILE A 87 6.08 22.58 -8.88
C ILE A 87 7.43 23.33 -8.86
N ILE A 88 8.20 23.25 -9.94
CA ILE A 88 9.52 23.90 -10.05
C ILE A 88 9.40 25.42 -10.17
N SER A 89 8.40 25.90 -10.92
CA SER A 89 8.16 27.34 -11.12
C SER A 89 7.56 28.05 -9.90
N ASN A 90 7.03 27.30 -8.93
CA ASN A 90 6.56 27.87 -7.68
C ASN A 90 7.70 28.12 -6.69
N LYS A 91 7.47 29.11 -5.81
CA LYS A 91 8.38 29.37 -4.70
C LYS A 91 8.55 28.14 -3.81
N LYS A 92 9.77 27.97 -3.30
CA LYS A 92 10.11 26.86 -2.43
C LYS A 92 9.49 27.10 -1.04
N PRO A 93 8.76 26.14 -0.45
CA PRO A 93 8.26 26.27 0.91
C PRO A 93 9.44 26.29 1.89
N ASN A 94 9.24 26.97 3.02
CA ASN A 94 10.22 27.13 4.09
C ASN A 94 9.99 26.10 5.22
N ASN A 95 8.77 25.58 5.37
CA ASN A 95 8.51 24.48 6.28
C ASN A 95 9.20 23.19 5.83
N SER A 96 9.88 22.52 6.77
CA SER A 96 10.68 21.32 6.48
C SER A 96 9.84 20.12 6.00
N THR A 97 8.61 19.97 6.50
CA THR A 97 7.66 18.92 6.08
C THR A 97 7.15 19.19 4.67
N LEU A 98 6.76 20.44 4.36
CA LEU A 98 6.36 20.82 3.00
C LEU A 98 7.52 20.71 2.00
N LEU A 99 8.75 20.98 2.44
CA LEU A 99 9.93 20.80 1.61
C LEU A 99 10.15 19.33 1.25
N LYS A 100 9.97 18.41 2.20
CA LYS A 100 10.00 16.96 1.93
C LYS A 100 8.87 16.56 0.98
N ALA A 101 7.65 17.01 1.22
CA ALA A 101 6.51 16.77 0.33
C ALA A 101 6.82 17.22 -1.12
N ARG A 102 7.32 18.45 -1.29
CA ARG A 102 7.75 18.97 -2.60
C ARG A 102 8.81 18.08 -3.26
N SER A 103 9.78 17.57 -2.50
CA SER A 103 10.83 16.70 -3.04
C SER A 103 10.27 15.39 -3.59
N TYR A 104 9.28 14.79 -2.90
CA TYR A 104 8.63 13.56 -3.35
C TYR A 104 7.80 13.77 -4.63
N LEU A 105 7.11 14.91 -4.77
CA LEU A 105 6.39 15.26 -6.00
C LEU A 105 7.32 15.39 -7.21
N ILE A 106 8.47 16.06 -7.02
CA ILE A 106 9.47 16.21 -8.07
C ILE A 106 10.05 14.85 -8.44
N SER A 107 10.34 13.99 -7.45
CA SER A 107 10.83 12.63 -7.68
C SER A 107 9.86 11.81 -8.53
N ALA A 108 8.59 11.73 -8.12
CA ALA A 108 7.55 10.96 -8.81
C ALA A 108 7.35 11.42 -10.27
N THR A 109 7.32 12.73 -10.51
CA THR A 109 7.13 13.26 -11.87
C THR A 109 8.38 13.12 -12.74
N THR A 110 9.58 13.29 -12.17
CA THR A 110 10.85 13.09 -12.89
C THR A 110 10.97 11.64 -13.36
N TYR A 111 10.54 10.69 -12.53
CA TYR A 111 10.54 9.27 -12.88
C TYR A 111 9.67 9.00 -14.12
N CYS A 112 8.46 9.55 -14.16
CA CYS A 112 7.58 9.42 -15.32
C CYS A 112 8.14 10.09 -16.59
N GLN A 113 8.99 11.11 -16.49
CA GLN A 113 9.55 11.81 -17.66
C GLN A 113 10.75 11.12 -18.31
N ALA A 114 11.41 10.19 -17.61
CA ALA A 114 12.61 9.52 -18.11
C ALA A 114 12.54 7.99 -17.89
N PRO A 115 11.51 7.29 -18.44
CA PRO A 115 11.27 5.87 -18.20
C PRO A 115 12.46 4.97 -18.60
N GLU A 116 13.28 5.40 -19.55
CA GLU A 116 14.50 4.71 -20.00
C GLU A 116 15.68 4.77 -19.02
N LYS A 117 15.73 5.80 -18.15
CA LYS A 117 16.62 5.84 -16.98
C LYS A 117 15.99 5.20 -15.75
N ALA A 118 14.66 5.11 -15.76
CA ALA A 118 13.79 4.47 -14.79
C ALA A 118 13.48 3.01 -15.18
N ALA A 119 14.48 2.29 -15.69
CA ALA A 119 14.33 0.88 -15.99
C ALA A 119 13.85 0.15 -14.73
N ARG A 120 12.56 -0.27 -14.76
CA ARG A 120 11.90 -1.31 -13.93
C ARG A 120 10.99 -0.94 -12.76
N ASP A 121 10.61 0.31 -12.46
CA ASP A 121 9.78 0.44 -11.25
C ASP A 121 8.70 1.53 -11.20
N GLN A 122 7.51 1.21 -11.71
CA GLN A 122 6.27 1.89 -11.31
C GLN A 122 6.10 1.91 -9.78
N SER A 123 6.69 0.95 -9.04
CA SER A 123 6.64 0.97 -7.58
C SER A 123 7.37 2.17 -6.97
N GLN A 124 8.41 2.71 -7.62
CA GLN A 124 9.12 3.90 -7.10
C GLN A 124 8.26 5.15 -7.21
N THR A 125 7.54 5.32 -8.33
CA THR A 125 6.57 6.41 -8.48
C THR A 125 5.49 6.29 -7.40
N ASN A 126 4.91 5.11 -7.23
CA ASN A 126 3.89 4.87 -6.22
C ASN A 126 4.40 5.06 -4.78
N GLU A 127 5.62 4.63 -4.50
CA GLU A 127 6.28 4.79 -3.20
C GLU A 127 6.48 6.27 -2.85
N ASP A 128 7.01 7.06 -3.79
CA ASP A 128 7.23 8.49 -3.57
C ASP A 128 5.92 9.25 -3.39
N LEU A 129 4.84 8.82 -4.05
CA LEU A 129 3.50 9.38 -3.83
C LEU A 129 2.90 9.01 -2.48
N GLY A 130 3.16 7.78 -2.01
CA GLY A 130 2.87 7.39 -0.64
C GLY A 130 3.58 8.30 0.36
N LYS A 131 4.89 8.53 0.16
CA LYS A 131 5.70 9.42 1.03
C LYS A 131 5.21 10.87 0.99
N PHE A 132 4.89 11.41 -0.19
CA PHE A 132 4.28 12.74 -0.33
C PHE A 132 3.00 12.85 0.50
N SER A 133 2.11 11.87 0.36
CA SER A 133 0.82 11.82 1.05
C SER A 133 0.99 11.85 2.58
N VAL A 134 1.94 11.07 3.11
CA VAL A 134 2.26 11.06 4.55
C VAL A 134 2.74 12.42 5.02
N GLN A 135 3.68 13.05 4.31
CA GLN A 135 4.23 14.35 4.72
C GLN A 135 3.18 15.46 4.72
N ILE A 136 2.30 15.48 3.72
CA ILE A 136 1.19 16.46 3.72
C ILE A 136 0.29 16.24 4.94
N LYS A 137 -0.13 15.00 5.24
CA LYS A 137 -0.95 14.71 6.42
C LYS A 137 -0.28 15.14 7.72
N GLU A 138 1.01 14.83 7.88
CA GLU A 138 1.79 15.25 9.05
C GLU A 138 1.81 16.77 9.23
N TYR A 139 2.05 17.52 8.15
CA TYR A 139 1.99 18.98 8.19
C TYR A 139 0.59 19.47 8.59
N THR A 140 -0.46 18.94 7.99
CA THR A 140 -1.85 19.39 8.26
C THR A 140 -2.33 19.10 9.69
N ASN A 141 -1.91 17.97 10.26
CA ASN A 141 -2.27 17.58 11.62
C ASN A 141 -1.53 18.44 12.66
N GLY A 142 -0.32 18.90 12.33
CA GLY A 142 0.43 19.83 13.17
C GLY A 142 -0.10 21.28 13.12
N VAL A 143 -0.69 21.69 11.99
CA VAL A 143 -1.10 23.07 11.71
C VAL A 143 -2.61 23.29 11.94
N HIS A 144 -3.31 22.45 12.72
CA HIS A 144 -4.76 22.53 12.95
C HIS A 144 -5.24 23.91 13.47
N THR A 145 -5.45 24.85 12.56
CA THR A 145 -6.49 25.87 12.52
C THR A 145 -6.34 26.67 11.21
N ARG A 146 -7.37 26.60 10.35
CA ARG A 146 -7.60 27.34 9.10
C ARG A 146 -6.92 26.80 7.83
N SER A 147 -7.71 26.13 6.97
CA SER A 147 -8.02 26.64 5.63
C SER A 147 -8.80 25.62 4.82
N TYR A 148 -9.85 26.08 4.13
CA TYR A 148 -10.67 25.34 3.16
C TYR A 148 -9.86 24.70 2.01
N VAL A 149 -8.65 25.23 1.76
CA VAL A 149 -7.69 24.66 0.79
C VAL A 149 -7.15 23.31 1.29
N LEU A 150 -6.95 23.17 2.59
CA LEU A 150 -6.34 22.00 3.21
C LEU A 150 -7.27 20.79 3.20
N ASP A 151 -8.56 21.00 3.46
CA ASP A 151 -9.59 19.97 3.38
C ASP A 151 -9.68 19.36 1.97
N ARG A 152 -9.49 20.18 0.92
CA ARG A 152 -9.46 19.72 -0.48
C ARG A 152 -8.23 18.88 -0.79
N VAL A 153 -7.06 19.27 -0.26
CA VAL A 153 -5.84 18.47 -0.38
C VAL A 153 -6.00 17.15 0.36
N LEU A 154 -6.52 17.14 1.59
CA LEU A 154 -6.71 15.91 2.36
C LEU A 154 -7.73 14.96 1.72
N ALA A 155 -8.88 15.45 1.27
CA ALA A 155 -9.88 14.63 0.59
C ALA A 155 -9.32 14.00 -0.70
N SER A 156 -8.47 14.72 -1.43
CA SER A 156 -7.80 14.18 -2.61
C SER A 156 -6.66 13.24 -2.24
N VAL A 157 -5.88 13.49 -1.18
CA VAL A 157 -4.79 12.62 -0.72
C VAL A 157 -5.31 11.31 -0.13
N ASP A 158 -6.43 11.31 0.59
CA ASP A 158 -7.08 10.07 1.05
C ASP A 158 -7.53 9.18 -0.12
N THR A 159 -7.84 9.80 -1.26
CA THR A 159 -8.17 9.08 -2.50
C THR A 159 -6.91 8.45 -3.16
N ILE A 160 -5.72 9.05 -2.99
CA ILE A 160 -4.45 8.54 -3.56
C ILE A 160 -3.74 7.56 -2.64
N GLY A 161 -3.96 7.67 -1.33
CA GLY A 161 -3.44 6.76 -0.32
C GLY A 161 -4.11 5.39 -0.28
N THR A 162 -5.02 5.07 -1.21
CA THR A 162 -5.66 3.75 -1.28
C THR A 162 -5.62 3.15 -2.69
N PHE A 163 -4.41 2.77 -3.13
CA PHE A 163 -4.28 1.39 -3.61
C PHE A 163 -4.58 0.53 -2.40
N ASN A 164 -5.84 0.18 -2.20
CA ASN A 164 -6.23 -0.75 -1.13
C ASN A 164 -5.68 -2.13 -1.51
N THR A 165 -4.37 -2.30 -1.38
CA THR A 165 -3.71 -3.59 -1.40
C THR A 165 -4.17 -4.30 -0.15
N ALA A 166 -5.27 -5.03 -0.30
CA ALA A 166 -5.81 -5.83 0.77
C ALA A 166 -5.00 -7.12 0.80
N ALA A 167 -4.17 -7.27 1.83
CA ALA A 167 -3.37 -8.47 2.06
C ALA A 167 -4.03 -9.33 3.14
N PHE A 168 -4.20 -10.60 2.81
CA PHE A 168 -4.80 -11.59 3.67
C PHE A 168 -3.82 -12.76 3.83
N SER A 169 -3.81 -13.36 5.00
CA SER A 169 -3.03 -14.56 5.26
C SER A 169 -3.79 -15.48 6.21
N GLY A 170 -3.46 -16.76 6.15
CA GLY A 170 -4.04 -17.74 7.04
C GLY A 170 -3.36 -19.09 6.91
N ASN A 171 -3.90 -20.05 7.66
CA ASN A 171 -3.50 -21.45 7.62
C ASN A 171 -4.76 -22.29 7.72
N GLY A 172 -4.92 -23.25 6.82
CA GLY A 172 -6.17 -24.00 6.74
C GLY A 172 -7.29 -23.25 6.00
N ASP A 173 -8.50 -23.75 6.10
CA ASP A 173 -9.70 -23.13 5.53
C ASP A 173 -10.04 -21.80 6.22
N ASN A 174 -10.52 -20.82 5.46
CA ASN A 174 -10.93 -19.53 6.00
C ASN A 174 -11.96 -18.81 5.12
N SER A 175 -12.67 -17.84 5.69
CA SER A 175 -13.56 -16.92 4.99
C SER A 175 -13.23 -15.49 5.40
N VAL A 176 -12.74 -14.69 4.45
CA VAL A 176 -12.24 -13.34 4.74
C VAL A 176 -13.10 -12.29 4.05
N PRO A 177 -13.88 -11.48 4.78
CA PRO A 177 -14.63 -10.38 4.20
C PRO A 177 -13.73 -9.19 3.90
N PHE A 178 -13.97 -8.52 2.78
CA PHE A 178 -13.28 -7.29 2.41
C PHE A 178 -14.17 -6.36 1.59
N THR A 179 -13.74 -5.11 1.40
CA THR A 179 -14.48 -4.10 0.63
C THR A 179 -13.61 -3.56 -0.48
N ILE A 180 -14.17 -3.52 -1.69
CA ILE A 180 -13.63 -2.78 -2.82
C ILE A 180 -14.27 -1.39 -2.82
N SER A 181 -13.47 -0.35 -2.63
CA SER A 181 -13.96 1.02 -2.55
C SER A 181 -14.31 1.62 -3.92
N GLN A 182 -13.69 1.11 -4.99
CA GLN A 182 -13.85 1.63 -6.35
C GLN A 182 -13.91 0.49 -7.36
N THR A 183 -14.83 0.60 -8.32
CA THR A 183 -14.93 -0.34 -9.44
C THR A 183 -13.68 -0.27 -10.30
N GLY A 184 -13.08 -1.41 -10.63
CA GLY A 184 -11.93 -1.44 -11.53
C GLY A 184 -11.31 -2.82 -11.69
N LEU A 185 -10.33 -2.91 -12.59
CA LEU A 185 -9.48 -4.10 -12.73
C LEU A 185 -8.64 -4.26 -11.47
N LYS A 186 -8.65 -5.47 -10.90
CA LYS A 186 -7.89 -5.85 -9.71
C LYS A 186 -6.90 -6.94 -10.03
N THR A 187 -5.72 -6.82 -9.45
CA THR A 187 -4.70 -7.86 -9.50
C THR A 187 -4.78 -8.66 -8.20
N ILE A 188 -4.98 -9.97 -8.31
CA ILE A 188 -5.12 -10.89 -7.18
C ILE A 188 -3.92 -11.83 -7.20
N GLU A 189 -2.92 -11.55 -6.36
CA GLU A 189 -1.75 -12.40 -6.17
C GLU A 189 -2.04 -13.42 -5.07
N MET A 190 -1.65 -14.67 -5.27
CA MET A 190 -1.94 -15.77 -4.37
C MET A 190 -0.73 -16.67 -4.21
N GLU A 191 -0.42 -17.01 -2.97
CA GLU A 191 0.67 -17.92 -2.58
C GLU A 191 0.13 -18.98 -1.61
N TYR A 192 0.54 -20.22 -1.80
CA TYR A 192 0.24 -21.34 -0.91
C TYR A 192 1.41 -22.30 -0.82
N GLY A 193 1.85 -22.61 0.40
CA GLY A 193 3.03 -23.44 0.67
C GLY A 193 2.73 -24.89 1.03
N GLY A 194 1.48 -25.36 0.91
CA GLY A 194 1.12 -26.72 1.30
C GLY A 194 1.23 -27.75 0.18
N GLN A 195 0.94 -29.02 0.50
CA GLN A 195 1.06 -30.17 -0.41
C GLN A 195 -0.31 -30.75 -0.83
N HIS A 196 -1.40 -30.13 -0.38
CA HIS A 196 -2.76 -30.59 -0.61
C HIS A 196 -3.52 -29.56 -1.45
N ASN A 197 -4.85 -29.68 -1.50
CA ASN A 197 -5.69 -28.78 -2.28
C ASN A 197 -5.60 -27.33 -1.77
N PHE A 198 -5.42 -26.39 -2.70
CA PHE A 198 -5.59 -24.96 -2.54
C PHE A 198 -6.71 -24.46 -3.46
N GLY A 199 -7.87 -24.21 -2.87
CA GLY A 199 -9.04 -23.65 -3.54
C GLY A 199 -9.32 -22.24 -3.05
N VAL A 200 -9.47 -21.29 -3.97
CA VAL A 200 -9.87 -19.93 -3.65
C VAL A 200 -11.10 -19.55 -4.45
N LYS A 201 -12.14 -19.06 -3.77
CA LYS A 201 -13.33 -18.48 -4.41
C LYS A 201 -13.52 -17.03 -4.02
N LEU A 202 -13.84 -16.19 -5.01
CA LEU A 202 -14.20 -14.79 -4.83
C LEU A 202 -15.64 -14.58 -5.30
N GLY A 203 -16.54 -14.23 -4.36
CA GLY A 203 -17.94 -14.00 -4.69
C GLY A 203 -18.65 -15.23 -5.29
N GLY A 204 -18.18 -16.43 -4.95
CA GLY A 204 -18.71 -17.70 -5.46
C GLY A 204 -18.00 -18.26 -6.69
N GLU A 205 -17.15 -17.49 -7.36
CA GLU A 205 -16.38 -17.92 -8.53
C GLU A 205 -15.01 -18.47 -8.11
N ILE A 206 -14.58 -19.58 -8.70
CA ILE A 206 -13.26 -20.18 -8.44
C ILE A 206 -12.20 -19.37 -9.18
N ILE A 207 -11.19 -18.88 -8.45
CA ILE A 207 -10.05 -18.12 -9.01
C ILE A 207 -8.71 -18.85 -8.82
N ALA A 208 -8.67 -19.91 -8.00
CA ALA A 208 -7.57 -20.86 -7.92
C ALA A 208 -8.10 -22.22 -7.48
N ASN A 209 -7.58 -23.31 -8.04
CA ASN A 209 -7.91 -24.68 -7.65
C ASN A 209 -6.78 -25.62 -8.04
N GLU A 210 -5.78 -25.73 -7.17
CA GLU A 210 -4.54 -26.45 -7.46
C GLU A 210 -4.22 -27.47 -6.36
N ILE A 211 -3.51 -28.54 -6.74
CA ILE A 211 -3.01 -29.53 -5.79
C ILE A 211 -1.51 -29.31 -5.61
N GLY A 212 -1.09 -29.09 -4.36
CA GLY A 212 0.29 -28.77 -4.02
C GLY A 212 0.50 -27.27 -3.87
N SER A 213 1.76 -26.85 -3.86
CA SER A 213 2.11 -25.44 -3.70
C SER A 213 1.61 -24.62 -4.88
N TYR A 214 1.21 -23.37 -4.62
CA TYR A 214 0.70 -22.47 -5.65
C TYR A 214 1.32 -21.09 -5.52
N SER A 215 1.67 -20.49 -6.66
CA SER A 215 2.09 -19.10 -6.80
C SER A 215 1.51 -18.61 -8.12
N GLY A 216 0.62 -17.63 -8.06
CA GLY A 216 -0.14 -17.20 -9.23
C GLY A 216 -0.78 -15.83 -9.09
N VAL A 217 -1.20 -15.29 -10.24
CA VAL A 217 -1.82 -13.97 -10.35
C VAL A 217 -3.07 -14.08 -11.23
N GLU A 218 -4.18 -13.52 -10.75
CA GLU A 218 -5.44 -13.42 -11.48
C GLU A 218 -5.84 -11.95 -11.65
N TYR A 219 -6.41 -11.60 -12.80
CA TYR A 219 -6.88 -10.24 -13.08
C TYR A 219 -8.40 -10.20 -13.20
N LYS A 220 -9.05 -9.35 -12.40
CA LYS A 220 -10.51 -9.32 -12.37
C LYS A 220 -11.09 -7.94 -12.18
N THR A 221 -12.03 -7.56 -13.05
CA THR A 221 -12.79 -6.33 -12.85
C THR A 221 -13.83 -6.53 -11.75
N LEU A 222 -13.63 -5.86 -10.62
CA LEU A 222 -14.52 -5.94 -9.46
C LEU A 222 -15.27 -4.61 -9.30
N PRO A 223 -16.61 -4.62 -9.26
CA PRO A 223 -17.40 -3.48 -8.81
C PRO A 223 -17.07 -3.07 -7.37
N ALA A 224 -17.24 -1.79 -7.05
CA ALA A 224 -17.24 -1.34 -5.66
C ALA A 224 -18.31 -2.09 -4.85
N GLY A 225 -17.95 -2.58 -3.67
CA GLY A 225 -18.84 -3.41 -2.87
C GLY A 225 -18.14 -4.28 -1.84
N LYS A 226 -18.92 -5.07 -1.11
CA LYS A 226 -18.44 -6.04 -0.12
C LYS A 226 -18.29 -7.41 -0.78
N TYR A 227 -17.18 -8.08 -0.47
CA TYR A 227 -16.82 -9.39 -1.00
C TYR A 227 -16.37 -10.31 0.12
N VAL A 228 -16.36 -11.61 -0.19
CA VAL A 228 -15.79 -12.64 0.68
C VAL A 228 -14.87 -13.50 -0.17
N LEU A 229 -13.65 -13.71 0.32
CA LEU A 229 -12.74 -14.76 -0.14
C LEU A 229 -13.01 -16.02 0.67
N TYR A 230 -13.37 -17.10 -0.01
CA TYR A 230 -13.43 -18.43 0.59
C TYR A 230 -12.16 -19.17 0.21
N VAL A 231 -11.35 -19.53 1.20
CA VAL A 231 -10.11 -20.27 1.03
C VAL A 231 -10.31 -21.67 1.60
N THR A 232 -10.00 -22.68 0.78
CA THR A 232 -9.90 -24.08 1.19
C THR A 232 -8.45 -24.49 1.06
N ALA A 233 -7.79 -24.78 2.18
CA ALA A 233 -6.36 -25.07 2.22
C ALA A 233 -6.05 -25.95 3.41
N SER A 234 -4.94 -26.69 3.35
CA SER A 234 -4.44 -27.45 4.52
C SER A 234 -3.21 -26.83 5.18
N GLY A 235 -2.76 -25.67 4.70
CA GLY A 235 -1.45 -25.10 4.98
C GLY A 235 -1.46 -23.57 4.86
N PRO A 236 -0.30 -22.92 5.05
CA PRO A 236 -0.20 -21.46 5.04
C PRO A 236 -0.42 -20.90 3.64
N TRP A 237 -1.16 -19.79 3.56
CA TRP A 237 -1.43 -19.07 2.32
C TRP A 237 -1.38 -17.56 2.53
N THR A 238 -1.12 -16.83 1.44
CA THR A 238 -1.29 -15.37 1.37
C THR A 238 -2.03 -14.97 0.10
N ILE A 239 -2.86 -13.94 0.18
CA ILE A 239 -3.60 -13.38 -0.95
C ILE A 239 -3.50 -11.86 -0.89
N LYS A 240 -3.12 -11.20 -1.99
CA LYS A 240 -3.07 -9.75 -2.11
C LYS A 240 -3.98 -9.29 -3.23
N ILE A 241 -4.77 -8.24 -2.99
CA ILE A 241 -5.65 -7.64 -4.00
C ILE A 241 -5.31 -6.17 -4.13
N SER A 242 -4.87 -5.71 -5.30
CA SER A 242 -4.56 -4.29 -5.61
C SER A 242 -5.45 -3.74 -6.73
#